data_AF-A0A9F2RDM0-F1
#
_entry.id   AF-A0A9F2RDM0-F1
#
_cell.length_a   1.000
_cell.length_b   1.000
_cell.length_c   1.000
_cell.angle_alpha   90.00
_cell.angle_beta   90.00
_cell.angle_gamma   90.00
#
_symmetry.space_group_name_H-M   'P 1'
#
loop_
_entity.id
_entity.type
_entity.pdbx_description
1 polymer ?
#
loop_
_entity_poly.entity_id
_entity_poly.type
_entity_poly.pdbx_seq_one_letter_code
_entity_poly.pdbx_strand_id
1 'polypeptide(L)'
;MCGFRSVLCTMLLLCYHTFLTFVLGTGKGNVEEAEKLLKPYLTRYPKGAIFLFFAGRIETIRGNIDGAIRRFEECCEAQQLWKQFHHMCYWELMWCFTYKRQWKMAYFYADLLSKENAWSKATYVFMKAAYLSMFGPEEYKPFGDDEVVLFRAVPSLKLKIAGKSLPTEKFVIRKSRRYLSPNPVPLPVPVLEMMYIWNGYAVIGKCPDLTENMLESLADAETILEKSPATDFLVDDHCVIKLLKGLCLKYLGKISEAEDHFTYIHFNEKKIKYDHYLIPNALLELALLYLDQGKIEEAIKILERAKQNYKNYSMETRTHFRIQAALHQARSFPDDDDHSIATVVL
;
A
#
# COMPACT_ATOMS: atom_id res chain seq x y z
N MET A 1 -4.88 23.77 28.99
CA MET A 1 -5.83 24.53 28.13
C MET A 1 -5.88 23.88 26.76
N CYS A 2 -6.94 23.15 26.40
CA CYS A 2 -7.15 22.65 25.02
C CYS A 2 -7.93 23.70 24.22
N GLY A 3 -7.23 24.66 23.62
CA GLY A 3 -7.83 25.51 22.59
C GLY A 3 -7.95 24.77 21.25
N PHE A 4 -8.75 25.31 20.33
CA PHE A 4 -8.93 24.76 18.97
C PHE A 4 -7.61 24.47 18.25
N ARG A 5 -6.60 25.34 18.42
CA ARG A 5 -5.25 25.16 17.87
C ARG A 5 -4.58 23.86 18.33
N SER A 6 -4.73 23.50 19.60
CA SER A 6 -4.17 22.26 20.15
C SER A 6 -4.78 21.02 19.49
N VAL A 7 -6.10 21.03 19.25
CA VAL A 7 -6.79 19.93 18.55
C VAL A 7 -6.27 19.77 17.13
N LEU A 8 -6.16 20.87 16.38
CA LEU A 8 -5.66 20.84 15.01
C LEU A 8 -4.21 20.37 14.93
N CYS A 9 -3.34 20.81 15.85
CA CYS A 9 -1.96 20.33 15.92
C CYS A 9 -1.90 18.82 16.21
N THR A 10 -2.70 18.33 17.15
CA THR A 10 -2.77 16.89 17.43
C THR A 10 -3.27 16.11 16.21
N MET A 11 -4.29 16.60 15.51
CA MET A 11 -4.77 15.96 14.29
C MET A 11 -3.70 15.89 13.20
N LEU A 12 -2.91 16.96 13.03
CA LEU A 12 -1.79 16.98 12.08
C LEU A 12 -0.72 15.95 12.45
N LEU A 13 -0.36 15.85 13.74
CA LEU A 13 0.59 14.86 14.22
C LEU A 13 0.06 13.43 14.05
N LEU A 14 -1.23 13.19 14.32
CA LEU A 14 -1.87 11.90 14.06
C LEU A 14 -1.81 11.55 12.57
N CYS A 15 -2.13 12.48 11.67
CA CYS A 15 -1.94 12.30 10.22
C CYS A 15 -0.48 11.97 9.87
N TYR A 16 0.47 12.66 10.49
CA TYR A 16 1.90 12.42 10.25
C TYR A 16 2.31 11.00 10.65
N HIS A 17 1.97 10.57 11.87
CA HIS A 17 2.36 9.27 12.41
C HIS A 17 1.60 8.09 11.81
N THR A 18 0.35 8.28 11.35
CA THR A 18 -0.52 7.19 10.88
C THR A 18 -0.70 7.11 9.37
N PHE A 19 -0.44 8.19 8.64
CA PHE A 19 -0.55 8.25 7.17
C PHE A 19 0.75 8.63 6.48
N LEU A 20 1.34 9.80 6.77
CA LEU A 20 2.48 10.29 5.99
C LEU A 20 3.71 9.38 6.13
N THR A 21 4.12 9.11 7.36
CA THR A 21 5.25 8.21 7.64
C THR A 21 4.96 6.77 7.21
N PHE A 22 3.72 6.33 7.33
CA PHE A 22 3.32 4.97 6.96
C PHE A 22 3.28 4.76 5.43
N VAL A 23 2.66 5.66 4.67
CA VAL A 23 2.44 5.50 3.22
C VAL A 23 3.65 5.95 2.39
N LEU A 24 4.35 7.01 2.82
CA LEU A 24 5.49 7.60 2.11
C LEU A 24 6.85 7.23 2.69
N GLY A 25 6.90 6.70 3.91
CA GLY A 25 8.14 6.27 4.56
C GLY A 25 8.40 4.76 4.44
N THR A 26 9.16 4.22 5.39
CA THR A 26 9.54 2.80 5.45
C THR A 26 8.46 1.92 6.10
N GLY A 27 7.30 2.48 6.46
CA GLY A 27 6.23 1.77 7.16
C GLY A 27 6.41 1.63 8.67
N LYS A 28 7.56 2.04 9.21
CA LYS A 28 7.87 2.06 10.66
C LYS A 28 7.40 3.38 11.29
N GLY A 29 6.08 3.60 11.35
CA GLY A 29 5.50 4.76 12.05
C GLY A 29 5.59 4.63 13.58
N ASN A 30 5.62 5.76 14.32
CA ASN A 30 5.58 5.76 15.79
C ASN A 30 4.12 5.63 16.28
N VAL A 31 3.67 4.38 16.44
CA VAL A 31 2.30 4.07 16.87
C VAL A 31 2.08 4.41 18.33
N GLU A 32 3.09 4.27 19.19
CA GLU A 32 2.97 4.60 20.62
C GLU A 32 2.66 6.09 20.82
N GLU A 33 3.37 6.97 20.09
CA GLU A 33 3.13 8.41 20.18
C GLU A 33 1.75 8.78 19.62
N ALA A 34 1.32 8.15 18.51
CA ALA A 34 -0.02 8.37 17.98
C ALA A 34 -1.13 7.99 18.99
N GLU A 35 -0.97 6.87 19.71
CA GLU A 35 -1.92 6.46 20.74
C GLU A 35 -1.91 7.42 21.94
N LYS A 36 -0.73 7.83 22.40
CA LYS A 36 -0.57 8.80 23.50
C LYS A 36 -1.23 10.13 23.17
N LEU A 37 -1.07 10.61 21.95
CA LEU A 37 -1.70 11.84 21.45
C LEU A 37 -3.23 11.70 21.38
N LEU A 38 -3.75 10.52 21.01
CA LEU A 38 -5.17 10.29 20.80
C LEU A 38 -5.95 10.05 22.11
N LYS A 39 -5.35 9.36 23.08
CA LYS A 39 -6.02 8.89 24.31
C LYS A 39 -6.81 9.97 25.07
N PRO A 40 -6.28 11.18 25.32
CA PRO A 40 -7.03 12.23 26.02
C PRO A 40 -8.31 12.67 25.28
N TYR A 41 -8.29 12.61 23.94
CA TYR A 41 -9.43 13.00 23.11
C TYR A 41 -10.50 11.93 23.05
N LEU A 42 -10.14 10.64 23.06
CA LEU A 42 -11.13 9.56 23.18
C LEU A 42 -11.82 9.58 24.55
N THR A 43 -11.10 9.88 25.62
CA THR A 43 -11.71 10.03 26.95
C THR A 43 -12.69 11.20 27.00
N ARG A 44 -12.32 12.34 26.40
CA ARG A 44 -13.13 13.56 26.44
C ARG A 44 -14.29 13.54 25.43
N TYR A 45 -14.09 12.92 24.27
CA TYR A 45 -15.02 12.88 23.15
C TYR A 45 -15.14 11.44 22.62
N PRO A 46 -15.76 10.53 23.38
CA PRO A 46 -15.79 9.10 23.04
C PRO A 46 -16.54 8.78 21.73
N LYS A 47 -17.45 9.67 21.31
CA LYS A 47 -18.17 9.58 20.02
C LYS A 47 -17.66 10.58 18.98
N GLY A 48 -16.48 11.15 19.18
CA GLY A 48 -15.88 12.06 18.20
C GLY A 48 -15.41 11.26 16.98
N ALA A 49 -16.14 11.34 15.87
CA ALA A 49 -15.88 10.56 14.65
C ALA A 49 -14.40 10.64 14.22
N ILE A 50 -13.78 11.83 14.27
CA ILE A 50 -12.37 11.98 13.90
C ILE A 50 -11.40 11.21 14.80
N PHE A 51 -11.69 11.13 16.09
CA PHE A 51 -10.86 10.39 17.04
C PHE A 51 -11.09 8.88 16.89
N LEU A 52 -12.33 8.46 16.63
CA LEU A 52 -12.64 7.06 16.32
C LEU A 52 -11.96 6.59 15.02
N PHE A 53 -11.93 7.44 13.99
CA PHE A 53 -11.20 7.16 12.75
C PHE A 53 -9.70 6.94 13.01
N PHE A 54 -9.04 7.83 13.76
CA PHE A 54 -7.63 7.64 14.12
C PHE A 54 -7.42 6.41 15.02
N ALA A 55 -8.37 6.06 15.89
CA ALA A 55 -8.30 4.84 16.68
C ALA A 55 -8.30 3.60 15.78
N GLY A 56 -9.22 3.52 14.81
CA GLY A 56 -9.24 2.43 13.82
C GLY A 56 -7.96 2.36 12.99
N ARG A 57 -7.40 3.52 12.63
CA ARG A 57 -6.14 3.59 11.89
C ARG A 57 -4.95 3.06 12.71
N ILE A 58 -4.89 3.38 14.01
CA ILE A 58 -3.88 2.84 14.93
C ILE A 58 -4.01 1.31 15.04
N GLU A 59 -5.23 0.79 15.23
CA GLU A 59 -5.48 -0.66 15.26
C GLU A 59 -5.04 -1.35 13.95
N THR A 60 -5.28 -0.71 12.80
CA THR A 60 -4.84 -1.21 11.49
C THR A 60 -3.32 -1.35 11.44
N ILE A 61 -2.58 -0.30 11.83
CA ILE A 61 -1.10 -0.31 11.80
C ILE A 61 -0.52 -1.34 12.78
N ARG A 62 -1.23 -1.63 13.87
CA ARG A 62 -0.88 -2.70 14.83
C ARG A 62 -1.13 -4.11 14.28
N GLY A 63 -1.86 -4.25 13.19
CA GLY A 63 -2.32 -5.55 12.67
C GLY A 63 -3.60 -6.07 13.34
N ASN A 64 -4.22 -5.32 14.26
CA ASN A 64 -5.50 -5.71 14.86
C ASN A 64 -6.66 -5.36 13.93
N ILE A 65 -6.82 -6.15 12.85
CA ILE A 65 -7.77 -5.84 11.78
C ILE A 65 -9.23 -5.88 12.27
N ASP A 66 -9.59 -6.83 13.14
CA ASP A 66 -10.95 -6.90 13.69
C ASP A 66 -11.25 -5.74 14.63
N GLY A 67 -10.27 -5.31 15.42
CA GLY A 67 -10.36 -4.08 16.20
C GLY A 67 -10.56 -2.85 15.32
N ALA A 68 -9.81 -2.75 14.22
CA ALA A 68 -9.91 -1.64 13.28
C ALA A 68 -11.30 -1.56 12.63
N ILE A 69 -11.85 -2.69 12.15
CA ILE A 69 -13.18 -2.76 11.55
C ILE A 69 -14.23 -2.20 12.52
N ARG A 70 -14.26 -2.70 13.77
CA ARG A 70 -15.19 -2.21 14.80
C ARG A 70 -15.09 -0.70 15.00
N ARG A 71 -13.88 -0.14 15.07
CA ARG A 71 -13.66 1.31 15.24
C ARG A 71 -14.16 2.13 14.06
N PHE A 72 -13.95 1.65 12.83
CA PHE A 72 -14.44 2.35 11.64
C PHE A 72 -15.97 2.28 11.51
N GLU A 73 -16.59 1.18 11.92
CA GLU A 73 -18.04 1.05 12.00
C GLU A 73 -18.63 1.98 13.08
N GLU A 74 -18.09 1.97 14.30
CA GLU A 74 -18.42 2.92 15.38
C GLU A 74 -18.32 4.38 14.90
N CYS A 75 -17.28 4.67 14.11
CA CYS A 75 -17.04 5.97 13.54
C CYS A 75 -18.13 6.38 12.52
N CYS A 76 -18.57 5.45 11.67
CA CYS A 76 -19.69 5.67 10.75
C CYS A 76 -21.00 5.91 11.50
N GLU A 77 -21.24 5.17 12.59
CA GLU A 77 -22.44 5.32 13.41
C GLU A 77 -22.49 6.63 14.20
N ALA A 78 -21.32 7.16 14.60
CA ALA A 78 -21.21 8.33 15.45
C ALA A 78 -21.80 9.62 14.85
N GLN A 79 -21.91 9.72 13.52
CA GLN A 79 -22.46 10.89 12.84
C GLN A 79 -23.05 10.51 11.47
N GLN A 80 -24.10 11.21 11.01
CA GLN A 80 -24.73 10.97 9.70
C GLN A 80 -24.78 12.22 8.80
N LEU A 81 -24.26 13.34 9.27
CA LEU A 81 -24.36 14.63 8.58
C LEU A 81 -23.30 14.79 7.49
N TRP A 82 -22.11 14.23 7.70
CA TRP A 82 -20.95 14.42 6.83
C TRP A 82 -20.52 13.12 6.18
N LYS A 83 -21.16 12.79 5.05
CA LYS A 83 -20.92 11.54 4.29
C LYS A 83 -19.47 11.38 3.84
N GLN A 84 -18.76 12.47 3.59
CA GLN A 84 -17.34 12.46 3.23
C GLN A 84 -16.48 11.82 4.33
N PHE A 85 -16.92 11.92 5.60
CA PHE A 85 -16.22 11.27 6.70
C PHE A 85 -16.44 9.75 6.70
N HIS A 86 -17.64 9.30 6.31
CA HIS A 86 -17.90 7.88 6.08
C HIS A 86 -17.04 7.33 4.94
N HIS A 87 -16.82 8.11 3.88
CA HIS A 87 -15.94 7.69 2.78
C HIS A 87 -14.50 7.42 3.24
N MET A 88 -13.98 8.15 4.22
CA MET A 88 -12.67 7.83 4.80
C MET A 88 -12.70 6.47 5.52
N CYS A 89 -13.77 6.18 6.26
CA CYS A 89 -13.95 4.89 6.93
C CYS A 89 -14.14 3.76 5.93
N TYR A 90 -14.93 3.95 4.87
CA TYR A 90 -15.14 2.98 3.80
C TYR A 90 -13.83 2.63 3.09
N TRP A 91 -12.95 3.61 2.91
CA TRP A 91 -11.61 3.37 2.37
C TRP A 91 -10.78 2.46 3.26
N GLU A 92 -10.74 2.71 4.57
CA GLU A 92 -9.99 1.86 5.49
C GLU A 92 -10.65 0.48 5.68
N LEU A 93 -11.98 0.40 5.73
CA LEU A 93 -12.74 -0.85 5.78
C LEU A 93 -12.48 -1.71 4.55
N MET A 94 -12.46 -1.11 3.35
CA MET A 94 -12.08 -1.79 2.12
C MET A 94 -10.72 -2.49 2.27
N TRP A 95 -9.71 -1.81 2.84
CA TRP A 95 -8.40 -2.41 3.08
C TRP A 95 -8.42 -3.48 4.18
N CYS A 96 -9.15 -3.27 5.27
CA CYS A 96 -9.29 -4.26 6.34
C CYS A 96 -9.85 -5.59 5.79
N PHE A 97 -10.89 -5.51 4.97
CA PHE A 97 -11.47 -6.70 4.32
C PHE A 97 -10.54 -7.31 3.29
N THR A 98 -9.76 -6.51 2.57
CA THR A 98 -8.67 -6.99 1.70
C THR A 98 -7.63 -7.79 2.46
N TYR A 99 -7.17 -7.31 3.62
CA TYR A 99 -6.21 -8.04 4.45
C TYR A 99 -6.74 -9.40 4.92
N LYS A 100 -8.06 -9.53 5.08
CA LYS A 100 -8.73 -10.78 5.45
C LYS A 100 -9.11 -11.66 4.24
N ARG A 101 -8.71 -11.31 3.01
CA ARG A 101 -9.16 -11.94 1.74
C ARG A 101 -10.68 -11.96 1.55
N GLN A 102 -11.42 -11.06 2.20
CA GLN A 102 -12.88 -10.97 2.07
C GLN A 102 -13.25 -10.08 0.88
N TRP A 103 -12.98 -10.56 -0.33
CA TRP A 103 -13.09 -9.78 -1.58
C TRP A 103 -14.47 -9.17 -1.81
N LYS A 104 -15.55 -9.87 -1.47
CA LYS A 104 -16.93 -9.36 -1.60
C LYS A 104 -17.22 -8.14 -0.73
N MET A 105 -16.73 -8.15 0.52
CA MET A 105 -16.89 -7.01 1.41
C MET A 105 -16.01 -5.84 0.95
N ALA A 106 -14.78 -6.11 0.56
CA ALA A 106 -13.90 -5.07 0.01
C ALA A 106 -14.48 -4.45 -1.28
N TYR A 107 -15.05 -5.28 -2.15
CA TYR A 107 -15.79 -4.86 -3.34
C TYR A 107 -16.94 -3.93 -3.01
N PHE A 108 -17.76 -4.27 -2.01
CA PHE A 108 -18.90 -3.44 -1.60
C PHE A 108 -18.48 -2.02 -1.22
N TYR A 109 -17.42 -1.87 -0.42
CA TYR A 109 -16.90 -0.54 -0.07
C TYR A 109 -16.27 0.17 -1.27
N ALA A 110 -15.59 -0.55 -2.18
CA ALA A 110 -15.07 0.04 -3.41
C ALA A 110 -16.20 0.55 -4.33
N ASP A 111 -17.32 -0.18 -4.41
CA ASP A 111 -18.51 0.22 -5.15
C ASP A 111 -19.16 1.48 -4.56
N LEU A 112 -19.37 1.53 -3.24
CA LEU A 112 -19.86 2.72 -2.54
C LEU A 112 -18.98 3.94 -2.83
N LEU A 113 -17.66 3.79 -2.68
CA LEU A 113 -16.71 4.87 -2.97
C LEU A 113 -16.76 5.30 -4.44
N SER A 114 -16.88 4.36 -5.39
CA SER A 114 -16.94 4.68 -6.82
C SER A 114 -18.19 5.48 -7.22
N LYS A 115 -19.29 5.28 -6.49
CA LYS A 115 -20.57 5.95 -6.70
C LYS A 115 -20.62 7.32 -6.01
N GLU A 116 -20.13 7.39 -4.78
CA GLU A 116 -20.34 8.57 -3.92
C GLU A 116 -19.14 9.53 -3.85
N ASN A 117 -17.92 9.04 -4.06
CA ASN A 117 -16.70 9.83 -3.84
C ASN A 117 -16.15 10.41 -5.15
N ALA A 118 -15.92 11.74 -5.15
CA ALA A 118 -15.45 12.48 -6.32
C ALA A 118 -13.93 12.71 -6.39
N TRP A 119 -13.14 12.25 -5.40
CA TRP A 119 -11.71 12.58 -5.31
C TRP A 119 -10.80 11.74 -6.21
N SER A 120 -11.12 10.48 -6.45
CA SER A 120 -10.26 9.54 -7.18
C SER A 120 -11.06 8.46 -7.90
N LYS A 121 -12.02 8.90 -8.73
CA LYS A 121 -13.02 8.02 -9.34
C LYS A 121 -12.40 6.89 -10.17
N ALA A 122 -11.32 7.17 -10.89
CA ALA A 122 -10.59 6.15 -11.65
C ALA A 122 -9.99 5.07 -10.73
N THR A 123 -9.50 5.45 -9.54
CA THR A 123 -8.94 4.51 -8.57
C THR A 123 -10.03 3.64 -7.96
N TYR A 124 -11.17 4.20 -7.56
CA TYR A 124 -12.25 3.42 -6.96
C TYR A 124 -12.86 2.42 -7.96
N VAL A 125 -13.10 2.83 -9.21
CA VAL A 125 -13.57 1.93 -10.26
C VAL A 125 -12.53 0.85 -10.60
N PHE A 126 -11.25 1.19 -10.62
CA PHE A 126 -10.18 0.20 -10.76
C PHE A 126 -10.18 -0.82 -9.62
N MET A 127 -10.28 -0.37 -8.36
CA MET A 127 -10.32 -1.27 -7.20
C MET A 127 -11.56 -2.16 -7.25
N LYS A 128 -12.73 -1.61 -7.63
CA LYS A 128 -13.96 -2.37 -7.83
C LYS A 128 -13.76 -3.51 -8.86
N ALA A 129 -13.19 -3.19 -10.02
CA ALA A 129 -12.86 -4.19 -11.05
C ALA A 129 -11.81 -5.21 -10.56
N ALA A 130 -10.79 -4.74 -9.84
CA ALA A 130 -9.75 -5.58 -9.27
C ALA A 130 -10.32 -6.59 -8.28
N TYR A 131 -11.24 -6.21 -7.40
CA TYR A 131 -11.88 -7.16 -6.50
C TYR A 131 -12.71 -8.20 -7.24
N LEU A 132 -13.49 -7.81 -8.26
CA LEU A 132 -14.22 -8.78 -9.08
C LEU A 132 -13.29 -9.79 -9.75
N SER A 133 -12.12 -9.34 -10.23
CA SER A 133 -11.13 -10.24 -10.83
C SER A 133 -10.47 -11.21 -9.84
N MET A 134 -10.59 -10.97 -8.53
CA MET A 134 -10.08 -11.87 -7.48
C MET A 134 -11.12 -12.89 -6.99
N PHE A 135 -12.35 -12.85 -7.51
CA PHE A 135 -13.39 -13.81 -7.13
C PHE A 135 -13.11 -15.16 -7.78
N GLY A 136 -13.49 -16.25 -7.09
CA GLY A 136 -13.45 -17.59 -7.67
C GLY A 136 -14.36 -17.72 -8.89
N PRO A 137 -14.10 -18.68 -9.79
CA PRO A 137 -14.85 -18.85 -11.04
C PRO A 137 -16.35 -19.10 -10.84
N GLU A 138 -16.71 -19.72 -9.71
CA GLU A 138 -18.10 -20.05 -9.35
C GLU A 138 -18.77 -18.97 -8.49
N GLU A 139 -18.05 -17.91 -8.13
CA GLU A 139 -18.60 -16.86 -7.27
C GLU A 139 -19.46 -15.87 -8.06
N TYR A 140 -20.67 -15.63 -7.56
CA TYR A 140 -21.59 -14.66 -8.15
C TYR A 140 -21.02 -13.24 -8.13
N LYS A 141 -21.04 -12.58 -9.29
CA LYS A 141 -20.68 -11.16 -9.47
C LYS A 141 -21.86 -10.26 -9.05
N PRO A 142 -21.72 -9.42 -8.01
CA PRO A 142 -22.80 -8.56 -7.54
C PRO A 142 -23.21 -7.52 -8.59
N PHE A 143 -24.49 -7.14 -8.57
CA PHE A 143 -25.05 -6.02 -9.36
C PHE A 143 -24.90 -6.15 -10.88
N GLY A 144 -24.56 -7.32 -11.41
CA GLY A 144 -24.33 -7.53 -12.84
C GLY A 144 -23.08 -6.82 -13.38
N ASP A 145 -22.16 -6.43 -12.48
CA ASP A 145 -20.91 -5.79 -12.86
C ASP A 145 -19.96 -6.79 -13.53
N ASP A 146 -19.19 -6.29 -14.49
CA ASP A 146 -18.16 -7.03 -15.22
C ASP A 146 -16.81 -6.30 -15.11
N GLU A 147 -15.78 -7.03 -14.67
CA GLU A 147 -14.44 -6.48 -14.44
C GLU A 147 -13.81 -5.92 -15.71
N VAL A 148 -14.03 -6.54 -16.87
CA VAL A 148 -13.44 -6.07 -18.14
C VAL A 148 -14.09 -4.75 -18.55
N VAL A 149 -15.41 -4.64 -18.44
CA VAL A 149 -16.15 -3.39 -18.70
C VAL A 149 -15.68 -2.28 -17.76
N LEU A 150 -15.54 -2.58 -16.47
CA LEU A 150 -15.08 -1.61 -15.47
C LEU A 150 -13.63 -1.18 -15.72
N PHE A 151 -12.70 -2.10 -16.00
CA PHE A 151 -11.32 -1.75 -16.35
C PHE A 151 -11.24 -0.88 -17.61
N ARG A 152 -12.07 -1.15 -18.64
CA ARG A 152 -12.17 -0.33 -19.85
C ARG A 152 -12.65 1.09 -19.58
N ALA A 153 -13.47 1.29 -18.54
CA ALA A 153 -13.95 2.61 -18.15
C ALA A 153 -12.91 3.45 -17.40
N VAL A 154 -11.95 2.83 -16.69
CA VAL A 154 -10.96 3.54 -15.84
C VAL A 154 -10.26 4.73 -16.55
N PRO A 155 -9.78 4.63 -17.80
CA PRO A 155 -9.11 5.74 -18.48
C PRO A 155 -9.97 6.98 -18.70
N SER A 156 -11.30 6.83 -18.86
CA SER A 156 -12.22 7.95 -19.09
C SER A 156 -12.64 8.66 -17.80
N LEU A 157 -12.36 8.07 -16.64
CA LEU A 157 -12.70 8.59 -15.32
C LEU A 157 -11.60 9.47 -14.69
N LYS A 158 -10.54 9.73 -15.44
CA LYS A 158 -9.36 10.48 -14.99
C LYS A 158 -9.74 11.89 -14.57
N LEU A 159 -9.33 12.27 -13.36
CA LEU A 159 -9.49 13.62 -12.85
C LEU A 159 -8.19 14.43 -12.99
N LYS A 160 -8.36 15.75 -13.04
CA LYS A 160 -7.27 16.72 -12.95
C LYS A 160 -7.56 17.65 -11.77
N ILE A 161 -6.68 17.65 -10.79
CA ILE A 161 -6.71 18.57 -9.65
C ILE A 161 -5.60 19.60 -9.87
N ALA A 162 -5.95 20.88 -9.94
CA ALA A 162 -5.01 21.96 -10.28
C ALA A 162 -4.17 21.66 -11.55
N GLY A 163 -4.82 21.11 -12.59
CA GLY A 163 -4.19 20.74 -13.87
C GLY A 163 -3.32 19.47 -13.84
N LYS A 164 -3.06 18.88 -12.67
CA LYS A 164 -2.29 17.64 -12.52
C LYS A 164 -3.21 16.46 -12.18
N SER A 165 -2.94 15.30 -12.77
CA SER A 165 -3.61 14.07 -12.36
C SER A 165 -2.89 13.41 -11.21
N LEU A 166 -3.66 12.80 -10.31
CA LEU A 166 -3.17 12.05 -9.18
C LEU A 166 -2.22 10.93 -9.65
N PRO A 167 -1.06 10.74 -9.01
CA PRO A 167 -0.12 9.68 -9.38
C PRO A 167 -0.75 8.28 -9.41
N THR A 168 -1.61 7.99 -8.43
CA THR A 168 -2.36 6.72 -8.32
C THR A 168 -3.33 6.53 -9.47
N GLU A 169 -4.06 7.58 -9.89
CA GLU A 169 -4.91 7.51 -11.08
C GLU A 169 -4.10 7.21 -12.34
N LYS A 170 -2.94 7.87 -12.53
CA LYS A 170 -2.06 7.58 -13.68
C LYS A 170 -1.58 6.12 -13.67
N PHE A 171 -1.33 5.55 -12.49
CA PHE A 171 -0.93 4.16 -12.34
C PHE A 171 -2.05 3.22 -12.76
N VAL A 172 -3.24 3.32 -12.15
CA VAL A 172 -4.37 2.43 -12.47
C VAL A 172 -4.83 2.55 -13.92
N ILE A 173 -4.79 3.76 -14.50
CA ILE A 173 -5.08 3.96 -15.93
C ILE A 173 -4.04 3.26 -16.81
N ARG A 174 -2.76 3.26 -16.43
CA ARG A 174 -1.73 2.53 -17.18
C ARG A 174 -1.97 1.03 -17.11
N LYS A 175 -2.29 0.49 -15.93
CA LYS A 175 -2.59 -0.94 -15.74
C LYS A 175 -3.85 -1.36 -16.51
N SER A 176 -4.89 -0.52 -16.53
CA SER A 176 -6.16 -0.86 -17.19
C SER A 176 -6.11 -0.86 -18.72
N ARG A 177 -5.06 -0.28 -19.34
CA ARG A 177 -4.87 -0.28 -20.80
C ARG A 177 -4.85 -1.68 -21.43
N ARG A 178 -4.42 -2.70 -20.68
CA ARG A 178 -4.44 -4.09 -21.14
C ARG A 178 -5.85 -4.58 -21.49
N TYR A 179 -6.88 -3.96 -20.90
CA TYR A 179 -8.27 -4.31 -21.12
C TYR A 179 -8.91 -3.64 -22.34
N LEU A 180 -8.23 -2.69 -23.00
CA LEU A 180 -8.76 -2.01 -24.18
C LEU A 180 -8.78 -2.91 -25.42
N SER A 181 -7.96 -3.96 -25.46
CA SER A 181 -8.01 -4.99 -26.50
C SER A 181 -9.34 -5.75 -26.45
N PRO A 182 -9.89 -6.21 -27.60
CA PRO A 182 -11.00 -7.15 -27.63
C PRO A 182 -10.72 -8.43 -26.85
N ASN A 183 -9.49 -8.93 -26.90
CA ASN A 183 -8.98 -10.08 -26.15
C ASN A 183 -7.96 -9.57 -25.14
N PRO A 184 -8.40 -9.16 -23.92
CA PRO A 184 -7.51 -8.58 -22.94
C PRO A 184 -6.68 -9.65 -22.23
N VAL A 185 -5.44 -9.32 -21.87
CA VAL A 185 -4.62 -10.13 -20.96
C VAL A 185 -4.88 -9.65 -19.54
N PRO A 186 -5.46 -10.49 -18.65
CA PRO A 186 -5.81 -10.08 -17.30
C PRO A 186 -4.59 -9.67 -16.46
N LEU A 187 -4.82 -8.84 -15.45
CA LEU A 187 -3.84 -8.56 -14.40
C LEU A 187 -3.80 -9.76 -13.45
N PRO A 188 -2.62 -10.27 -13.04
CA PRO A 188 -2.54 -11.49 -12.23
C PRO A 188 -3.13 -11.30 -10.82
N VAL A 189 -2.75 -10.23 -10.13
CA VAL A 189 -3.15 -9.96 -8.74
C VAL A 189 -3.33 -8.44 -8.48
N PRO A 190 -4.24 -7.76 -9.20
CA PRO A 190 -4.32 -6.30 -9.20
C PRO A 190 -4.58 -5.69 -7.81
N VAL A 191 -5.31 -6.39 -6.95
CA VAL A 191 -5.55 -5.95 -5.57
C VAL A 191 -4.28 -6.01 -4.72
N LEU A 192 -3.49 -7.08 -4.84
CA LEU A 192 -2.26 -7.27 -4.08
C LEU A 192 -1.13 -6.34 -4.57
N GLU A 193 -1.14 -6.01 -5.85
CA GLU A 193 -0.27 -4.97 -6.42
C GLU A 193 -0.63 -3.58 -5.86
N MET A 194 -1.92 -3.24 -5.80
CA MET A 194 -2.37 -2.00 -5.16
C MET A 194 -2.07 -1.98 -3.67
N MET A 195 -2.16 -3.12 -2.98
CA MET A 195 -1.79 -3.24 -1.57
C MET A 195 -0.33 -2.83 -1.32
N TYR A 196 0.60 -3.15 -2.23
CA TYR A 196 1.98 -2.68 -2.16
C TYR A 196 2.09 -1.14 -2.26
N ILE A 197 1.32 -0.54 -3.17
CA ILE A 197 1.30 0.92 -3.34
C ILE A 197 0.83 1.63 -2.07
N TRP A 198 -0.04 1.01 -1.28
CA TRP A 198 -0.56 1.55 -0.02
C TRP A 198 0.16 1.03 1.23
N ASN A 199 1.29 0.33 1.05
CA ASN A 199 2.11 -0.23 2.12
C ASN A 199 1.37 -1.26 3.01
N GLY A 200 0.35 -1.95 2.47
CA GLY A 200 -0.46 -2.91 3.20
C GLY A 200 0.31 -4.16 3.67
N TYR A 201 1.42 -4.50 3.01
CA TYR A 201 2.31 -5.58 3.46
C TYR A 201 2.92 -5.31 4.84
N ALA A 202 3.16 -4.04 5.20
CA ALA A 202 3.62 -3.67 6.54
C ALA A 202 2.56 -3.88 7.63
N VAL A 203 1.27 -3.84 7.26
CA VAL A 203 0.15 -4.14 8.17
C VAL A 203 0.04 -5.65 8.38
N ILE A 204 -0.14 -6.41 7.29
CA ILE A 204 -0.31 -7.87 7.41
C ILE A 204 0.96 -8.55 7.94
N GLY A 205 2.13 -7.96 7.74
CA GLY A 205 3.40 -8.48 8.25
C GLY A 205 3.51 -8.54 9.77
N LYS A 206 2.55 -7.95 10.51
CA LYS A 206 2.39 -8.12 11.96
C LYS A 206 1.57 -9.35 12.35
N CYS A 207 0.95 -10.01 11.37
CA CYS A 207 0.04 -11.14 11.53
C CYS A 207 0.46 -12.26 10.55
N PRO A 208 1.20 -13.29 11.03
CA PRO A 208 1.69 -14.38 10.19
C PRO A 208 0.59 -15.02 9.34
N ASP A 209 -0.56 -15.36 9.94
CA ASP A 209 -1.70 -15.97 9.24
C ASP A 209 -2.19 -15.13 8.05
N LEU A 210 -2.30 -13.80 8.21
CA LEU A 210 -2.71 -12.92 7.12
C LEU A 210 -1.65 -12.86 6.03
N THR A 211 -0.37 -12.89 6.40
CA THR A 211 0.75 -12.87 5.44
C THR A 211 0.86 -14.17 4.67
N GLU A 212 0.69 -15.32 5.34
CA GLU A 212 0.67 -16.65 4.72
C GLU A 212 -0.50 -16.78 3.75
N ASN A 213 -1.70 -16.35 4.16
CA ASN A 213 -2.88 -16.27 3.31
C ASN A 213 -2.62 -15.47 2.01
N MET A 214 -1.91 -14.34 2.09
CA MET A 214 -1.55 -13.58 0.88
C MET A 214 -0.51 -14.31 0.02
N LEU A 215 0.46 -14.99 0.66
CA LEU A 215 1.48 -15.77 -0.02
C LEU A 215 0.87 -16.95 -0.79
N GLU A 216 -0.13 -17.62 -0.23
CA GLU A 216 -0.92 -18.66 -0.92
C GLU A 216 -1.56 -18.11 -2.19
N SER A 217 -2.30 -16.99 -2.10
CA SER A 217 -2.94 -16.38 -3.25
C SER A 217 -1.94 -15.96 -4.34
N LEU A 218 -0.73 -15.57 -3.96
CA LEU A 218 0.36 -15.29 -4.90
C LEU A 218 0.95 -16.55 -5.53
N ALA A 219 1.01 -17.67 -4.79
CA ALA A 219 1.47 -18.96 -5.31
C ALA A 219 0.47 -19.56 -6.31
N ASP A 220 -0.84 -19.42 -6.03
CA ASP A 220 -1.90 -19.80 -6.96
C ASP A 220 -1.82 -18.99 -8.25
N ALA A 221 -1.65 -17.66 -8.13
CA ALA A 221 -1.48 -16.79 -9.29
C ALA A 221 -0.22 -17.12 -10.10
N GLU A 222 0.89 -17.47 -9.45
CA GLU A 222 2.12 -17.92 -10.12
C GLU A 222 1.87 -19.21 -10.92
N THR A 223 1.19 -20.18 -10.31
CA THR A 223 0.83 -21.46 -10.95
C THR A 223 -0.07 -21.25 -12.17
N ILE A 224 -1.03 -20.33 -12.08
CA ILE A 224 -1.90 -19.97 -13.21
C ILE A 224 -1.08 -19.29 -14.32
N LEU A 225 -0.17 -18.39 -13.96
CA LEU A 225 0.68 -17.68 -14.93
C LEU A 225 1.60 -18.64 -15.69
N GLU A 226 2.20 -19.62 -15.01
CA GLU A 226 3.07 -20.64 -15.61
C GLU A 226 2.32 -21.57 -16.58
N LYS A 227 1.05 -21.84 -16.32
CA LYS A 227 0.18 -22.65 -17.20
C LYS A 227 -0.42 -21.85 -18.36
N SER A 228 -0.39 -20.53 -18.27
CA SER A 228 -0.98 -19.65 -19.28
C SER A 228 -0.07 -19.51 -20.51
N PRO A 229 -0.64 -19.31 -21.71
CA PRO A 229 0.16 -19.03 -22.89
C PRO A 229 1.08 -17.81 -22.69
N ALA A 230 2.28 -17.88 -23.24
CA ALA A 230 3.21 -16.75 -23.17
C ALA A 230 2.61 -15.50 -23.81
N THR A 231 2.62 -14.39 -23.08
CA THR A 231 2.18 -13.08 -23.56
C THR A 231 3.33 -12.07 -23.50
N ASP A 232 3.15 -10.92 -24.14
CA ASP A 232 4.11 -9.81 -24.03
C ASP A 232 4.27 -9.26 -22.61
N PHE A 233 3.35 -9.59 -21.70
CA PHE A 233 3.36 -9.16 -20.30
C PHE A 233 3.99 -10.19 -19.35
N LEU A 234 4.33 -11.40 -19.84
CA LEU A 234 4.72 -12.54 -18.99
C LEU A 234 5.86 -12.20 -18.02
N VAL A 235 6.91 -11.54 -18.49
CA VAL A 235 8.06 -11.16 -17.64
C VAL A 235 7.64 -10.14 -16.59
N ASP A 236 6.91 -9.10 -16.99
CA ASP A 236 6.40 -8.07 -16.09
C ASP A 236 5.51 -8.70 -15.01
N ASP A 237 4.59 -9.59 -15.39
CA ASP A 237 3.64 -10.25 -14.47
C ASP A 237 4.37 -11.21 -13.50
N HIS A 238 5.37 -11.97 -13.96
CA HIS A 238 6.23 -12.73 -13.06
C HIS A 238 6.97 -11.81 -12.09
N CYS A 239 7.54 -10.70 -12.56
CA CYS A 239 8.25 -9.76 -11.69
C CYS A 239 7.32 -9.08 -10.66
N VAL A 240 6.06 -8.81 -11.00
CA VAL A 240 5.04 -8.37 -10.02
C VAL A 240 4.86 -9.44 -8.95
N ILE A 241 4.58 -10.69 -9.34
CA ILE A 241 4.36 -11.79 -8.38
C ILE A 241 5.59 -12.00 -7.50
N LYS A 242 6.80 -12.02 -8.07
CA LYS A 242 8.06 -12.16 -7.32
C LYS A 242 8.24 -11.02 -6.31
N LEU A 243 7.94 -9.77 -6.67
CA LEU A 243 8.02 -8.63 -5.75
C LEU A 243 7.11 -8.84 -4.54
N LEU A 244 5.85 -9.22 -4.80
CA LEU A 244 4.84 -9.40 -3.77
C LEU A 244 5.12 -10.61 -2.88
N LYS A 245 5.61 -11.73 -3.44
CA LYS A 245 6.07 -12.89 -2.67
C LYS A 245 7.26 -12.53 -1.80
N GLY A 246 8.24 -11.80 -2.33
CA GLY A 246 9.39 -11.32 -1.56
C GLY A 246 8.98 -10.48 -0.34
N LEU A 247 7.95 -9.65 -0.46
CA LEU A 247 7.40 -8.89 0.67
C LEU A 247 6.78 -9.80 1.74
N CYS A 248 5.96 -10.78 1.35
CA CYS A 248 5.41 -11.75 2.31
C CYS A 248 6.52 -12.53 3.01
N LEU A 249 7.47 -13.08 2.26
CA LEU A 249 8.58 -13.88 2.78
C LEU A 249 9.47 -13.08 3.73
N LYS A 250 9.73 -11.81 3.41
CA LYS A 250 10.42 -10.87 4.29
C LYS A 250 9.73 -10.77 5.66
N TYR A 251 8.42 -10.56 5.68
CA TYR A 251 7.67 -10.44 6.94
C TYR A 251 7.50 -11.77 7.68
N LEU A 252 7.55 -12.90 6.97
CA LEU A 252 7.59 -14.24 7.56
C LEU A 252 8.99 -14.67 8.04
N GLY A 253 10.00 -13.80 7.92
CA GLY A 253 11.38 -14.10 8.33
C GLY A 253 12.15 -15.03 7.39
N LYS A 254 11.60 -15.36 6.22
CA LYS A 254 12.26 -16.16 5.17
C LYS A 254 13.17 -15.28 4.31
N ILE A 255 14.21 -14.74 4.93
CA ILE A 255 14.99 -13.63 4.37
C ILE A 255 15.74 -14.02 3.08
N SER A 256 16.34 -15.20 3.03
CA SER A 256 17.06 -15.67 1.83
C SER A 256 16.13 -15.79 0.62
N GLU A 257 14.94 -16.38 0.81
CA GLU A 257 13.96 -16.52 -0.27
C GLU A 257 13.47 -15.13 -0.73
N ALA A 258 13.25 -14.20 0.21
CA ALA A 258 12.86 -12.83 -0.12
C ALA A 258 13.94 -12.10 -0.95
N GLU A 259 15.22 -12.28 -0.61
CA GLU A 259 16.37 -11.75 -1.34
C GLU A 259 16.42 -12.30 -2.77
N ASP A 260 16.23 -13.61 -2.96
CA ASP A 260 16.19 -14.25 -4.28
C ASP A 260 15.09 -13.64 -5.15
N HIS A 261 13.90 -13.41 -4.56
CA HIS A 261 12.77 -12.80 -5.24
C HIS A 261 13.06 -11.37 -5.72
N PHE A 262 13.67 -10.51 -4.89
CA PHE A 262 14.01 -9.15 -5.29
C PHE A 262 15.16 -9.11 -6.31
N THR A 263 16.15 -9.98 -6.13
CA THR A 263 17.31 -10.10 -7.01
C THR A 263 16.90 -10.62 -8.41
N TYR A 264 15.93 -11.54 -8.48
CA TYR A 264 15.36 -12.01 -9.74
C TYR A 264 14.82 -10.87 -10.62
N ILE A 265 14.13 -9.89 -10.01
CA ILE A 265 13.58 -8.74 -10.74
C ILE A 265 14.73 -7.90 -11.30
N HIS A 266 15.78 -7.69 -10.51
CA HIS A 266 16.95 -6.95 -10.96
C HIS A 266 17.65 -7.64 -12.14
N PHE A 267 17.84 -8.97 -12.08
CA PHE A 267 18.43 -9.72 -13.19
C PHE A 267 17.60 -9.69 -14.49
N ASN A 268 16.29 -9.52 -14.37
CA ASN A 268 15.38 -9.41 -15.52
C ASN A 268 15.08 -7.96 -15.93
N GLU A 269 15.80 -6.95 -15.40
CA GLU A 269 15.48 -5.53 -15.64
C GLU A 269 15.39 -5.17 -17.13
N LYS A 270 16.25 -5.75 -17.98
CA LYS A 270 16.28 -5.48 -19.43
C LYS A 270 15.13 -6.13 -20.20
N LYS A 271 14.43 -7.08 -19.58
CA LYS A 271 13.30 -7.81 -20.17
C LYS A 271 11.94 -7.23 -19.78
N ILE A 272 11.90 -6.40 -18.73
CA ILE A 272 10.67 -5.71 -18.29
C ILE A 272 10.32 -4.64 -19.33
N LYS A 273 9.10 -4.71 -19.88
CA LYS A 273 8.68 -3.83 -20.98
C LYS A 273 7.78 -2.67 -20.56
N TYR A 274 6.97 -2.85 -19.50
CA TYR A 274 5.89 -1.92 -19.15
C TYR A 274 6.02 -1.40 -17.72
N ASP A 275 6.16 -2.31 -16.76
CA ASP A 275 6.09 -2.06 -15.33
C ASP A 275 7.48 -1.75 -14.74
N HIS A 276 8.17 -0.79 -15.35
CA HIS A 276 9.52 -0.34 -14.97
C HIS A 276 9.66 0.11 -13.51
N TYR A 277 8.54 0.40 -12.81
CA TYR A 277 8.56 0.72 -11.39
C TYR A 277 9.04 -0.46 -10.53
N LEU A 278 8.92 -1.70 -11.02
CA LEU A 278 9.33 -2.92 -10.33
C LEU A 278 10.82 -2.90 -9.96
N ILE A 279 11.68 -2.37 -10.83
CA ILE A 279 13.13 -2.40 -10.65
C ILE A 279 13.58 -1.54 -9.44
N PRO A 280 13.33 -0.22 -9.40
CA PRO A 280 13.73 0.60 -8.25
C PRO A 280 12.98 0.21 -6.97
N ASN A 281 11.77 -0.35 -7.06
CA ASN A 281 11.04 -0.85 -5.90
C ASN A 281 11.65 -2.16 -5.34
N ALA A 282 12.06 -3.09 -6.19
CA ALA A 282 12.77 -4.31 -5.76
C ALA A 282 14.12 -3.97 -5.10
N LEU A 283 14.88 -3.04 -5.68
CA LEU A 283 16.13 -2.54 -5.09
C LEU A 283 15.89 -1.87 -3.74
N LEU A 284 14.83 -1.06 -3.61
CA LEU A 284 14.44 -0.46 -2.34
C LEU A 284 14.13 -1.54 -1.28
N GLU A 285 13.32 -2.55 -1.60
CA GLU A 285 12.96 -3.60 -0.64
C GLU A 285 14.15 -4.48 -0.26
N LEU A 286 15.06 -4.77 -1.21
CA LEU A 286 16.33 -5.44 -0.95
C LEU A 286 17.24 -4.62 -0.03
N ALA A 287 17.37 -3.31 -0.27
CA ALA A 287 18.16 -2.46 0.61
C ALA A 287 17.56 -2.38 2.02
N LEU A 288 16.23 -2.34 2.15
CA LEU A 288 15.57 -2.40 3.45
C LEU A 288 15.86 -3.73 4.18
N LEU A 289 15.92 -4.86 3.48
CA LEU A 289 16.37 -6.14 4.06
C LEU A 289 17.80 -6.06 4.58
N TYR A 290 18.71 -5.46 3.79
CA TYR A 290 20.11 -5.30 4.18
C TYR A 290 20.26 -4.38 5.40
N LEU A 291 19.48 -3.30 5.49
CA LEU A 291 19.43 -2.47 6.70
C LEU A 291 18.95 -3.26 7.92
N ASP A 292 17.91 -4.09 7.76
CA ASP A 292 17.42 -4.94 8.86
C ASP A 292 18.45 -6.02 9.27
N GLN A 293 19.40 -6.38 8.40
CA GLN A 293 20.53 -7.28 8.66
C GLN A 293 21.81 -6.57 9.16
N GLY A 294 21.83 -5.23 9.24
CA GLY A 294 23.03 -4.47 9.60
C GLY A 294 24.05 -4.25 8.47
N LYS A 295 23.73 -4.63 7.22
CA LYS A 295 24.55 -4.39 6.02
C LYS A 295 24.33 -2.97 5.48
N ILE A 296 24.75 -1.98 6.25
CA ILE A 296 24.38 -0.57 6.02
C ILE A 296 25.02 -0.01 4.74
N GLU A 297 26.30 -0.28 4.52
CA GLU A 297 27.04 0.25 3.36
C GLU A 297 26.46 -0.27 2.03
N GLU A 298 26.20 -1.59 1.95
CA GLU A 298 25.59 -2.22 0.79
C GLU A 298 24.18 -1.68 0.54
N ALA A 299 23.39 -1.50 1.60
CA ALA A 299 22.06 -0.91 1.49
C ALA A 299 22.11 0.52 0.93
N ILE A 300 23.02 1.37 1.42
CA ILE A 300 23.18 2.75 0.92
C ILE A 300 23.55 2.74 -0.57
N LYS A 301 24.48 1.87 -0.98
CA LYS A 301 24.88 1.73 -2.39
C LYS A 301 23.70 1.33 -3.29
N ILE A 302 22.86 0.39 -2.84
CA ILE A 302 21.67 -0.03 -3.57
C ILE A 302 20.63 1.10 -3.65
N LEU A 303 20.40 1.82 -2.55
CA LEU A 303 19.45 2.94 -2.50
C LEU A 303 19.85 4.09 -3.44
N GLU A 304 21.12 4.47 -3.44
CA GLU A 304 21.61 5.51 -4.37
C GLU A 304 21.50 5.05 -5.83
N ARG A 305 21.80 3.78 -6.14
CA ARG A 305 21.59 3.20 -7.47
C ARG A 305 20.12 3.27 -7.89
N ALA A 306 19.20 2.87 -7.02
CA ALA A 306 17.76 2.88 -7.28
C ALA A 306 17.24 4.30 -7.55
N LYS A 307 17.80 5.31 -6.90
CA LYS A 307 17.44 6.73 -7.04
C LYS A 307 18.01 7.37 -8.31
N GLN A 308 19.24 7.03 -8.70
CA GLN A 308 19.97 7.74 -9.76
C GLN A 308 19.73 7.15 -11.15
N ASN A 309 19.54 5.82 -11.25
CA ASN A 309 19.59 5.11 -12.53
C ASN A 309 18.22 4.90 -13.18
N TYR A 310 17.11 5.17 -12.49
CA TYR A 310 15.75 4.91 -12.97
C TYR A 310 14.91 6.18 -12.92
N LYS A 311 14.19 6.50 -14.01
CA LYS A 311 13.37 7.72 -14.15
C LYS A 311 12.12 7.45 -14.99
N ASN A 312 11.12 8.32 -14.88
CA ASN A 312 9.89 8.34 -15.67
C ASN A 312 8.99 7.09 -15.52
N TYR A 313 9.07 6.40 -14.39
CA TYR A 313 8.25 5.23 -14.09
C TYR A 313 7.01 5.57 -13.26
N SER A 314 6.05 4.64 -13.19
CA SER A 314 4.86 4.80 -12.36
C SER A 314 5.20 5.02 -10.90
N MET A 315 4.56 5.97 -10.22
CA MET A 315 4.75 6.19 -8.78
C MET A 315 6.21 6.52 -8.37
N GLU A 316 6.98 7.10 -9.28
CA GLU A 316 8.38 7.52 -9.04
C GLU A 316 8.54 8.41 -7.82
N THR A 317 7.72 9.47 -7.69
CA THR A 317 7.78 10.37 -6.53
C THR A 317 7.61 9.64 -5.20
N ARG A 318 6.68 8.66 -5.13
CA ARG A 318 6.50 7.85 -3.92
C ARG A 318 7.74 7.01 -3.64
N THR A 319 8.27 6.34 -4.66
CA THR A 319 9.47 5.49 -4.52
C THR A 319 10.67 6.32 -4.05
N HIS A 320 10.85 7.54 -4.57
CA HIS A 320 11.89 8.46 -4.12
C HIS A 320 11.74 8.89 -2.66
N PHE A 321 10.52 9.21 -2.21
CA PHE A 321 10.28 9.51 -0.79
C PHE A 321 10.66 8.34 0.11
N ARG A 322 10.31 7.10 -0.28
CA ARG A 322 10.68 5.90 0.49
C ARG A 322 12.20 5.67 0.50
N ILE A 323 12.87 5.85 -0.64
CA ILE A 323 14.34 5.77 -0.72
C ILE A 323 15.00 6.83 0.16
N GLN A 324 14.51 8.07 0.15
CA GLN A 324 15.03 9.14 1.01
C GLN A 324 14.83 8.82 2.49
N ALA A 325 13.66 8.30 2.88
CA ALA A 325 13.40 7.87 4.24
C ALA A 325 14.36 6.73 4.66
N ALA A 326 14.59 5.75 3.79
CA ALA A 326 15.52 4.65 4.03
C ALA A 326 16.98 5.13 4.14
N LEU A 327 17.41 6.06 3.28
CA LEU A 327 18.75 6.68 3.35
C LEU A 327 18.94 7.48 4.64
N HIS A 328 17.91 8.22 5.07
CA HIS A 328 17.97 8.95 6.33
C HIS A 328 18.08 8.00 7.53
N GLN A 329 17.32 6.91 7.53
CA GLN A 329 17.43 5.86 8.53
C GLN A 329 18.83 5.23 8.52
N ALA A 330 19.36 4.87 7.35
CA ALA A 330 20.69 4.28 7.19
C ALA A 330 21.81 5.17 7.76
N ARG A 331 21.72 6.48 7.55
CA ARG A 331 22.70 7.47 8.03
C ARG A 331 22.52 7.88 9.50
N SER A 332 21.43 7.47 10.13
CA SER A 332 21.15 7.74 11.54
C SER A 332 21.65 6.63 12.47
N PHE A 333 22.05 5.48 11.92
CA PHE A 333 22.81 4.50 12.68
C PHE A 333 24.19 5.11 12.99
N PRO A 334 24.58 5.22 14.27
CA PRO A 334 25.90 5.74 14.61
C PRO A 334 26.97 4.85 13.98
N ASP A 335 27.97 5.47 13.35
CA ASP A 335 29.25 4.82 13.14
C ASP A 335 29.76 4.44 14.53
N ASP A 336 29.92 3.14 14.80
CA ASP A 336 30.41 2.61 16.08
C ASP A 336 31.90 2.92 16.30
N ASP A 337 32.42 4.01 15.73
CA ASP A 337 33.84 4.29 15.60
C ASP A 337 34.24 5.76 15.81
N ASP A 338 33.43 6.57 16.52
CA ASP A 338 33.91 7.86 17.00
C ASP A 338 33.82 7.99 18.52
N HIS A 339 34.87 7.49 19.18
CA HIS A 339 35.34 8.04 20.44
C HIS A 339 35.81 9.48 20.22
N SER A 340 34.87 10.43 20.13
CA SER A 340 35.19 11.84 20.31
C SER A 340 34.24 12.49 21.30
N ILE A 341 34.85 12.89 22.42
CA ILE A 341 34.25 13.57 23.55
C ILE A 341 33.70 14.90 23.06
N ALA A 342 32.36 15.04 22.97
CA ALA A 342 31.71 16.33 22.80
C ALA A 342 31.12 16.81 24.13
N THR A 343 32.03 17.44 24.87
CA THR A 343 31.84 18.50 25.86
C THR A 343 30.85 19.57 25.37
N VAL A 344 29.91 19.95 26.25
CA VAL A 344 29.34 21.31 26.45
C VAL A 344 28.32 21.83 25.41
N VAL A 345 27.28 22.60 25.71
CA VAL A 345 26.54 23.15 26.87
C VAL A 345 25.42 24.01 26.22
N LEU A 346 24.29 24.14 26.93
CA LEU A 346 23.12 25.03 26.70
C LEU A 346 22.13 24.66 25.59
#